data_AF-K6V8P2-F1
#
_entry.id   AF-K6V8P2-F1
#
_cell.length_a   1.000
_cell.length_b   1.000
_cell.length_c   1.000
_cell.angle_alpha   90.00
_cell.angle_beta   90.00
_cell.angle_gamma   90.00
#
_symmetry.space_group_name_H-M   'P 1'
#
loop_
_entity.id
_entity.type
_entity.pdbx_description
1 polymer ?
#
loop_
_entity_poly.entity_id
_entity_poly.type
_entity_poly.pdbx_seq_one_letter_code
_entity_poly.pdbx_strand_id
1 'polypeptide(L)'
;MGEGVGVMGSGVARVWVGVFAVSAMAVVSPVAVAAPVVSGPVVGASEAEQRAALEEQMRVAAAAKRGVARELSWWITGLGVDRSLTVSKGAGVKVCVIDSGVDATHQDLVGVRFEGGTDVSGQGAPDGLKPQTEHGTGMAAFIAGRG
;
A
#
# COMPACT_ATOMS: atom_id res chain seq x y z
N MET A 1 70.04 -37.83 -19.14
CA MET A 1 69.78 -38.11 -17.71
C MET A 1 69.79 -36.79 -16.94
N GLY A 2 68.77 -36.53 -16.12
CA GLY A 2 68.72 -35.37 -15.23
C GLY A 2 67.36 -34.69 -15.23
N GLU A 3 66.62 -34.88 -14.14
CA GLU A 3 65.24 -34.47 -13.89
C GLU A 3 65.02 -32.97 -13.73
N GLY A 4 63.76 -32.54 -13.82
CA GLY A 4 63.32 -31.19 -13.48
C GLY A 4 61.80 -31.02 -13.58
N VAL A 5 61.08 -31.53 -12.58
CA VAL A 5 59.64 -31.29 -12.31
C VAL A 5 59.36 -29.79 -12.16
N GLY A 6 58.24 -29.30 -12.73
CA GLY A 6 57.89 -27.88 -12.67
C GLY A 6 56.42 -27.54 -12.98
N VAL A 7 55.52 -28.05 -12.14
CA VAL A 7 54.25 -27.44 -11.68
C VAL A 7 53.23 -26.97 -12.73
N MET A 8 52.16 -27.76 -12.81
CA MET A 8 50.83 -27.44 -13.36
C MET A 8 50.23 -26.23 -12.60
N GLY A 9 50.36 -25.02 -13.15
CA GLY A 9 49.67 -23.84 -12.64
C GLY A 9 48.18 -23.90 -13.01
N SER A 10 47.32 -24.12 -12.02
CA SER A 10 45.86 -24.09 -12.16
C SER A 10 45.38 -22.70 -12.60
N GLY A 11 45.09 -22.54 -13.88
CA GLY A 11 44.40 -21.36 -14.40
C GLY A 11 42.95 -21.36 -13.92
N VAL A 12 42.64 -20.52 -12.93
CA VAL A 12 41.26 -20.25 -12.53
C VAL A 12 40.51 -19.55 -13.66
N ALA A 13 39.45 -20.18 -14.17
CA ALA A 13 38.57 -19.60 -15.17
C ALA A 13 37.86 -18.36 -14.60
N ARG A 14 37.95 -17.24 -15.31
CA ARG A 14 37.21 -16.02 -14.99
C ARG A 14 35.85 -16.06 -15.69
N VAL A 15 34.79 -16.23 -14.92
CA VAL A 15 33.40 -16.06 -15.40
C VAL A 15 33.11 -14.57 -15.51
N TRP A 16 32.76 -14.12 -16.71
CA TRP A 16 32.14 -12.81 -16.94
C TRP A 16 30.63 -12.93 -16.79
N VAL A 17 30.05 -12.22 -15.82
CA VAL A 17 28.59 -12.00 -15.77
C VAL A 17 28.32 -10.68 -16.47
N GLY A 18 27.97 -10.75 -17.76
CA GLY A 18 27.44 -9.61 -18.51
C GLY A 18 25.93 -9.54 -18.32
N VAL A 19 25.44 -8.49 -17.68
CA VAL A 19 24.01 -8.13 -17.73
C VAL A 19 23.77 -7.44 -19.06
N PHE A 20 23.19 -8.15 -20.02
CA PHE A 20 22.60 -7.55 -21.22
C PHE A 20 21.27 -6.92 -20.83
N ALA A 21 21.23 -5.59 -20.74
CA ALA A 21 19.98 -4.84 -20.64
C ALA A 21 19.22 -4.96 -21.96
N VAL A 22 18.20 -5.83 -22.00
CA VAL A 22 17.23 -5.86 -23.11
C VAL A 22 16.35 -4.62 -22.96
N SER A 23 16.60 -3.60 -23.78
CA SER A 23 15.66 -2.49 -23.93
C SER A 23 14.44 -2.98 -24.70
N ALA A 24 13.32 -3.15 -24.00
CA ALA A 24 12.02 -3.36 -24.61
C ALA A 24 11.52 -2.03 -25.21
N MET A 25 11.39 -1.96 -26.54
CA MET A 25 10.62 -0.89 -27.20
C MET A 25 9.14 -1.08 -26.84
N ALA A 26 8.60 -0.20 -26.00
CA ALA A 26 7.18 -0.09 -25.76
C ALA A 26 6.50 0.53 -26.99
N VAL A 27 5.62 -0.24 -27.64
CA VAL A 27 4.62 0.31 -28.58
C VAL A 27 3.53 0.97 -27.74
N VAL A 28 3.46 2.29 -27.75
CA VAL A 28 2.44 3.07 -27.03
C VAL A 28 1.29 3.40 -27.99
N SER A 29 0.08 2.94 -27.67
CA SER A 29 -1.16 3.51 -28.21
C SER A 29 -1.57 4.74 -27.39
N PRO A 30 -2.04 5.85 -27.98
CA PRO A 30 -2.34 7.06 -27.22
C PRO A 30 -3.80 7.05 -26.75
N VAL A 31 -4.02 6.98 -25.44
CA VAL A 31 -5.16 7.65 -24.80
C VAL A 31 -4.58 8.72 -23.90
N ALA A 32 -4.68 9.97 -24.35
CA ALA A 32 -4.17 11.13 -23.65
C ALA A 32 -5.15 11.54 -22.53
N VAL A 33 -4.78 11.28 -21.28
CA VAL A 33 -5.26 12.06 -20.13
C VAL A 33 -4.09 12.95 -19.70
N ALA A 34 -4.23 14.25 -19.96
CA ALA A 34 -3.21 15.25 -19.66
C ALA A 34 -3.14 15.51 -18.14
N ALA A 35 -2.22 14.82 -17.46
CA ALA A 35 -1.65 15.32 -16.21
C ALA A 35 -0.41 16.17 -16.54
N PRO A 36 -0.12 17.27 -15.81
CA PRO A 36 1.14 17.98 -15.99
C PRO A 36 2.27 17.08 -15.45
N VAL A 37 2.85 16.27 -16.33
CA VAL A 37 4.17 15.70 -16.10
C VAL A 37 5.13 16.88 -16.16
N VAL A 38 5.56 17.39 -15.00
CA VAL A 38 6.78 18.20 -14.92
C VAL A 38 7.93 17.25 -15.25
N SER A 39 8.26 17.18 -16.53
CA SER A 39 9.45 16.53 -17.07
C SER A 39 10.60 17.54 -17.04
N GLY A 40 11.18 17.73 -15.86
CA GLY A 40 12.53 18.26 -15.73
C GLY A 40 13.50 17.11 -15.43
N PRO A 41 14.67 17.03 -16.07
CA PRO A 41 15.69 16.11 -15.60
C PRO A 41 16.19 16.65 -14.26
N VAL A 42 15.84 16.01 -13.14
CA VAL A 42 16.55 16.24 -11.87
C VAL A 42 17.91 15.54 -11.93
N VAL A 43 18.74 15.94 -12.90
CA VAL A 43 20.17 15.66 -12.92
C VAL A 43 20.79 16.69 -11.98
N GLY A 44 20.95 16.31 -10.71
CA GLY A 44 21.56 17.15 -9.66
C GLY A 44 20.81 17.20 -8.33
N ALA A 45 19.58 16.68 -8.26
CA ALA A 45 18.87 16.55 -6.98
C ALA A 45 19.54 15.46 -6.12
N SER A 46 19.75 15.76 -4.85
CA SER A 46 20.21 14.79 -3.87
C SER A 46 19.24 13.60 -3.80
N GLU A 47 19.75 12.44 -3.40
CA GLU A 47 18.92 11.26 -3.19
C GLU A 47 17.77 11.54 -2.20
N ALA A 48 17.98 12.44 -1.23
CA ALA A 48 16.97 12.89 -0.29
C ALA A 48 15.82 13.64 -0.97
N GLU A 49 16.11 14.54 -1.90
CA GLU A 49 15.09 15.28 -2.68
C GLU A 49 14.32 14.34 -3.62
N GLN A 50 15.01 13.37 -4.22
CA GLN A 50 14.38 12.36 -5.07
C GLN A 50 13.43 11.45 -4.26
N ARG A 51 13.82 11.05 -3.04
CA ARG A 51 12.96 10.29 -2.12
C ARG A 51 11.75 11.10 -1.68
N ALA A 52 11.95 12.36 -1.27
CA ALA A 52 10.86 13.25 -0.88
C ALA A 52 9.86 13.49 -2.03
N ALA A 53 10.36 13.66 -3.26
CA ALA A 53 9.51 13.81 -4.44
C ALA A 53 8.68 12.54 -4.72
N LEU A 54 9.29 11.36 -4.59
CA LEU A 54 8.59 10.09 -4.75
C LEU A 54 7.51 9.89 -3.66
N GLU A 55 7.83 10.18 -2.40
CA GLU A 55 6.89 10.08 -1.28
C GLU A 55 5.67 10.98 -1.50
N GLU A 56 5.89 12.23 -1.94
CA GLU A 56 4.80 13.13 -2.26
C GLU A 56 3.94 12.62 -3.43
N GLN A 57 4.58 12.12 -4.49
CA GLN A 57 3.86 11.51 -5.63
C GLN A 57 3.00 10.32 -5.18
N MET A 58 3.51 9.46 -4.31
CA MET A 58 2.76 8.33 -3.75
C MET A 58 1.59 8.79 -2.88
N ARG A 59 1.77 9.84 -2.07
CA ARG A 59 0.69 10.42 -1.26
C ARG A 59 -0.43 10.99 -2.12
N VAL A 60 -0.10 11.71 -3.20
CA VAL A 60 -1.08 12.26 -4.14
C VAL A 60 -1.82 11.13 -4.86
N ALA A 61 -1.12 10.09 -5.32
CA ALA A 61 -1.74 8.94 -5.96
C ALA A 61 -2.70 8.19 -5.01
N ALA A 62 -2.32 8.00 -3.74
CA ALA A 62 -3.18 7.40 -2.73
C ALA A 62 -4.42 8.26 -2.44
N ALA A 63 -4.28 9.59 -2.37
CA ALA A 63 -5.41 10.50 -2.23
C ALA A 63 -6.37 10.43 -3.43
N ALA A 64 -5.85 10.38 -4.66
CA ALA A 64 -6.66 10.22 -5.86
C ALA A 64 -7.44 8.90 -5.85
N LYS A 65 -6.79 7.79 -5.48
CA LYS A 65 -7.45 6.47 -5.38
C LYS A 65 -8.60 6.48 -4.38
N ARG A 66 -8.41 7.08 -3.20
CA ARG A 66 -9.48 7.25 -2.19
C ARG A 66 -10.61 8.13 -2.70
N GLY A 67 -10.29 9.19 -3.46
CA GLY A 67 -11.28 10.04 -4.13
C GLY A 67 -12.19 9.23 -5.07
N VAL A 68 -11.62 8.39 -5.92
CA VAL A 68 -12.39 7.51 -6.83
C VAL A 68 -13.28 6.54 -6.05
N ALA A 69 -12.74 5.89 -5.00
CA ALA A 69 -13.55 4.99 -4.16
C ALA A 69 -14.73 5.72 -3.51
N ARG A 70 -14.51 6.96 -3.05
CA ARG A 70 -15.55 7.82 -2.47
C ARG A 70 -16.62 8.20 -3.50
N GLU A 71 -16.24 8.55 -4.72
CA GLU A 71 -17.17 8.90 -5.80
C GLU A 71 -18.03 7.71 -6.26
N LEU A 72 -17.46 6.50 -6.29
CA LEU A 72 -18.17 5.27 -6.66
C LEU A 72 -19.10 4.74 -5.57
N SER A 73 -18.95 5.21 -4.33
CA SER A 73 -19.74 4.77 -3.18
C SER A 73 -21.12 5.44 -3.15
N TRP A 74 -22.02 4.97 -4.01
CA TRP A 74 -23.36 5.55 -4.19
C TRP A 74 -24.15 5.73 -2.88
N TRP A 75 -23.95 4.84 -1.91
CA TRP A 75 -24.66 4.86 -0.62
C TRP A 75 -24.28 6.05 0.27
N ILE A 76 -23.08 6.61 0.13
CA ILE A 76 -22.64 7.76 0.93
C ILE A 76 -23.55 8.97 0.65
N THR A 77 -23.80 9.22 -0.64
CA THR A 77 -24.73 10.28 -1.05
C THR A 77 -26.18 9.86 -0.76
N GLY A 78 -26.55 8.62 -1.09
CA GLY A 78 -27.92 8.12 -0.93
C GLY A 78 -28.43 8.12 0.52
N LEU A 79 -27.55 7.84 1.49
CA LEU A 79 -27.87 7.88 2.92
C LEU A 79 -27.66 9.26 3.56
N GLY A 80 -27.17 10.25 2.81
CA GLY A 80 -26.89 11.59 3.33
C GLY A 80 -25.74 11.62 4.34
N VAL A 81 -24.75 10.73 4.22
CA VAL A 81 -23.62 10.63 5.16
C VAL A 81 -22.86 11.95 5.24
N ASP A 82 -22.60 12.61 4.10
CA ASP A 82 -21.91 13.90 4.07
C ASP A 82 -22.63 14.96 4.89
N ARG A 83 -23.97 14.99 4.83
CA ARG A 83 -24.79 15.89 5.65
C ARG A 83 -24.67 15.53 7.14
N SER A 84 -24.74 14.25 7.48
CA SER A 84 -24.65 13.81 8.89
C SER A 84 -23.31 14.18 9.53
N LEU A 85 -22.21 14.09 8.77
CA LEU A 85 -20.86 14.41 9.24
C LEU A 85 -20.64 15.91 9.52
N THR A 86 -21.48 16.80 8.98
CA THR A 86 -21.48 18.23 9.35
C THR A 86 -22.05 18.48 10.75
N VAL A 87 -22.88 17.56 11.25
CA VAL A 87 -23.52 17.67 12.58
C VAL A 87 -22.67 16.96 13.64
N SER A 88 -22.27 15.72 13.38
CA SER A 88 -21.45 14.93 14.29
C SER A 88 -20.65 13.87 13.54
N LYS A 89 -19.49 13.53 14.11
CA LYS A 89 -18.63 12.43 13.64
C LYS A 89 -18.69 11.21 14.58
N GLY A 90 -19.67 11.16 15.48
CA GLY A 90 -19.82 10.06 16.45
C GLY A 90 -18.81 10.08 17.61
N ALA A 91 -18.20 11.23 17.92
CA ALA A 91 -17.25 11.32 19.03
C ALA A 91 -17.90 10.88 20.36
N GLY A 92 -17.24 9.98 21.09
CA GLY A 92 -17.75 9.42 22.35
C GLY A 92 -18.74 8.27 22.20
N VAL A 93 -19.18 7.94 20.98
CA VAL A 93 -20.03 6.78 20.71
C VAL A 93 -19.17 5.54 20.55
N LYS A 94 -19.59 4.43 21.17
CA LYS A 94 -18.98 3.12 21.01
C LYS A 94 -19.91 2.21 20.22
N VAL A 95 -19.37 1.59 19.17
CA VAL A 95 -20.10 0.64 18.33
C VAL A 95 -19.39 -0.71 18.43
N CYS A 96 -20.13 -1.75 18.83
CA CYS A 96 -19.61 -3.11 18.89
C CYS A 96 -19.91 -3.82 17.56
N VAL A 97 -18.88 -4.37 16.93
CA VAL A 97 -18.99 -5.15 15.69
C VAL A 97 -18.90 -6.63 16.05
N ILE A 98 -20.01 -7.37 15.89
CA ILE A 98 -20.06 -8.81 16.11
C ILE A 98 -19.92 -9.49 14.74
N ASP A 99 -18.68 -9.84 14.38
CA ASP A 99 -18.33 -10.35 13.05
C ASP A 99 -17.07 -11.27 13.13
N SER A 100 -16.39 -11.53 12.03
CA SER A 100 -15.21 -12.40 11.91
C SER A 100 -13.91 -11.85 12.53
N GLY A 101 -14.00 -10.78 13.32
CA GLY A 101 -12.86 -10.01 13.85
C GLY A 101 -12.47 -8.85 12.93
N VAL A 102 -11.53 -8.02 13.40
CA VAL A 102 -11.13 -6.79 12.69
C VAL A 102 -9.62 -6.68 12.61
N ASP A 103 -9.09 -6.41 11.43
CA ASP A 103 -7.70 -5.99 11.27
C ASP A 103 -7.56 -4.48 11.55
N ALA A 104 -7.12 -4.14 12.77
CA ALA A 104 -6.90 -2.75 13.17
C ALA A 104 -5.77 -2.05 12.41
N THR A 105 -4.94 -2.79 11.66
CA THR A 105 -3.83 -2.24 10.86
C THR A 105 -4.23 -1.89 9.42
N HIS A 106 -5.46 -2.24 9.00
CA HIS A 106 -5.97 -1.91 7.68
C HIS A 106 -5.93 -0.39 7.44
N GLN A 107 -5.55 0.02 6.23
CA GLN A 107 -5.27 1.44 5.91
C GLN A 107 -6.44 2.39 6.23
N ASP A 108 -7.68 1.94 5.99
CA ASP A 108 -8.90 2.73 6.27
C ASP A 108 -9.21 2.85 7.77
N LEU A 109 -8.62 1.98 8.60
CA LEU A 109 -8.83 1.92 10.06
C LEU A 109 -7.69 2.57 10.85
N VAL A 110 -6.65 3.05 10.18
CA VAL A 110 -5.55 3.77 10.83
C VAL A 110 -6.09 4.99 11.59
N GLY A 111 -5.71 5.09 12.86
CA GLY A 111 -6.17 6.11 13.80
C GLY A 111 -7.54 5.83 14.42
N VAL A 112 -8.22 4.72 14.07
CA VAL A 112 -9.46 4.30 14.76
C VAL A 112 -9.06 3.78 16.13
N ARG A 113 -9.80 4.22 17.15
CA ARG A 113 -9.55 3.79 18.52
C ARG A 113 -10.30 2.49 18.76
N PHE A 114 -9.57 1.40 18.84
CA PHE A 114 -10.09 0.11 19.27
C PHE A 114 -9.89 -0.03 20.78
N GLU A 115 -10.95 -0.38 21.51
CA GLU A 115 -10.88 -0.72 22.94
C GLU A 115 -10.65 -2.23 23.15
N GLY A 116 -10.42 -2.98 22.06
CA GLY A 116 -10.40 -4.44 22.05
C GLY A 116 -11.80 -5.04 22.01
N GLY A 117 -11.87 -6.36 22.17
CA GLY A 117 -13.09 -7.14 22.11
C GLY A 117 -12.88 -8.54 22.69
N THR A 118 -13.73 -9.46 22.29
CA THR A 118 -13.62 -10.88 22.67
C THR A 118 -13.93 -11.73 21.46
N ASP A 119 -13.05 -12.68 21.17
CA ASP A 119 -13.39 -13.77 20.26
C ASP A 119 -14.10 -14.90 21.03
N VAL A 120 -15.37 -15.11 20.69
CA VAL A 120 -16.19 -16.22 21.22
C VAL A 120 -16.18 -17.46 20.31
N SER A 121 -15.59 -17.36 19.11
CA SER A 121 -15.50 -18.46 18.16
C SER A 121 -14.31 -19.38 18.42
N GLY A 122 -13.25 -18.86 19.07
CA GLY A 122 -11.99 -19.57 19.31
C GLY A 122 -11.11 -19.68 18.06
N GLN A 123 -11.44 -18.95 17.00
CA GLN A 123 -10.67 -18.97 15.76
C GLN A 123 -9.73 -17.76 15.70
N GLY A 124 -10.20 -16.56 16.03
CA GLY A 124 -9.45 -15.31 15.95
C GLY A 124 -8.47 -15.09 17.10
N ALA A 125 -7.97 -13.85 17.23
CA ALA A 125 -7.25 -13.46 18.44
C ALA A 125 -8.26 -13.24 19.58
N PRO A 126 -7.91 -13.56 20.85
CA PRO A 126 -8.82 -13.42 21.99
C PRO A 126 -9.39 -12.01 22.17
N ASP A 127 -8.68 -10.98 21.71
CA ASP A 127 -9.08 -9.58 21.75
C ASP A 127 -9.94 -9.13 20.54
N GLY A 128 -10.23 -10.04 19.60
CA GLY A 128 -10.99 -9.76 18.39
C GLY A 128 -10.23 -8.98 17.30
N LEU A 129 -8.93 -8.68 17.51
CA LEU A 129 -8.12 -7.84 16.61
C LEU A 129 -7.26 -8.63 15.62
N LYS A 130 -7.60 -9.90 15.41
CA LYS A 130 -7.08 -10.71 14.31
C LYS A 130 -8.26 -11.37 13.62
N PRO A 131 -8.62 -10.91 12.41
CA PRO A 131 -9.78 -11.42 11.72
C PRO A 131 -9.54 -12.83 11.17
N GLN A 132 -10.62 -13.58 11.04
CA GLN A 132 -10.67 -14.84 10.30
C GLN A 132 -10.90 -14.62 8.80
N THR A 133 -11.67 -13.59 8.46
CA THR A 133 -11.98 -13.19 7.09
C THR A 133 -11.99 -11.67 7.01
N GLU A 134 -11.94 -11.11 5.81
CA GLU A 134 -11.96 -9.66 5.60
C GLU A 134 -13.33 -9.02 5.91
N HIS A 135 -14.37 -9.82 6.13
CA HIS A 135 -15.75 -9.35 6.31
C HIS A 135 -15.88 -8.37 7.48
N GLY A 136 -15.44 -8.74 8.69
CA GLY A 136 -15.52 -7.86 9.86
C GLY A 136 -14.68 -6.59 9.72
N THR A 137 -13.53 -6.67 9.04
CA THR A 137 -12.70 -5.51 8.72
C THR A 137 -13.44 -4.54 7.78
N GLY A 138 -14.13 -5.06 6.77
CA GLY A 138 -14.98 -4.27 5.88
C GLY A 138 -16.14 -3.59 6.61
N MET A 139 -16.81 -4.31 7.53
CA MET A 139 -17.87 -3.74 8.35
C MET A 139 -17.36 -2.64 9.28
N ALA A 140 -16.19 -2.83 9.90
CA ALA A 140 -15.54 -1.79 10.69
C ALA A 140 -15.17 -0.56 9.84
N ALA A 141 -14.71 -0.77 8.60
CA ALA A 141 -14.40 0.31 7.67
C ALA A 141 -15.65 1.11 7.26
N PHE A 142 -16.81 0.47 7.09
CA PHE A 142 -18.06 1.19 6.85
C PHE A 142 -18.50 2.06 8.04
N ILE A 143 -18.24 1.61 9.27
CA ILE A 143 -18.68 2.32 10.49
C ILE A 143 -17.74 3.47 10.84
N ALA A 144 -16.43 3.23 10.82
CA ALA A 144 -15.44 4.14 11.39
C ALA A 144 -14.24 4.44 10.47
N GLY A 145 -14.30 4.00 9.20
CA GLY A 145 -13.24 4.21 8.23
C GLY A 145 -12.91 5.69 8.05
N ARG A 146 -11.62 6.01 7.95
CA ARG A 146 -11.12 7.38 7.76
C ARG A 146 -10.80 7.73 6.31
N GLY A 147 -10.92 6.76 5.41
CA GLY A 147 -10.61 6.92 4.00
C GLY A 147 -9.13 6.85 3.78
#